data_AF-A0A4U8YYF1-F1
#
_entry.id   AF-A0A4U8YYF1-F1
#
_cell.length_a   1.000
_cell.length_b   1.000
_cell.length_c   1.000
_cell.angle_alpha   90.00
_cell.angle_beta   90.00
_cell.angle_gamma   90.00
#
_symmetry.space_group_name_H-M   'P 1'
#
loop_
_entity.id
_entity.type
_entity.pdbx_description
1 polymer ?
#
loop_
_entity_poly.entity_id
_entity_poly.type
_entity_poly.pdbx_seq_one_letter_code
_entity_poly.pdbx_strand_id
1 'polypeptide(L)'
;MRMNSGHNIRWVVDNGLCLGCGVCEDACPMNAIHIVETKAINVPHIDSAKCAHDKGCNHCFKVCPGHGIDIENKSQKYFGAGGVMVDPYIGPYVGCYTGWSQDHGVRYHAASGGLLSQFLIFLLESNVIDGAVVTRFSESNPMRTQTFIAKTREEIIDSMSSKYCPVSLNGVVNEVMSFHGKVIIVGLPCHIQGMRKTEELNEKFRANVAGYFSIYCSSNRNFDAQKYLCKKQNIKPGDVKKFTYRDNGCLGFMKILTDKKVISVPFIEYYESLRSYFKPRRCSFCVDHYGMLADVSFGDIHIDPYFNEIGVNSVVVRSPAFHDYLVQAQRAESILLNAVKSTEVNRSQQMMLKNQKISAPFYFKFERFLGRKVPIYDLKLSEVRWLKGARYWLSYTFQRWIGRWIK
;
A
#
# COMPACT_ATOMS: atom_id res chain seq x y z
N MET A 1 9.10 19.74 -17.26
CA MET A 1 8.78 18.92 -18.44
C MET A 1 7.27 18.85 -18.59
N ARG A 2 6.70 19.43 -19.66
CA ARG A 2 5.25 19.38 -19.91
C ARG A 2 4.82 17.91 -20.05
N MET A 3 3.83 17.46 -19.27
CA MET A 3 3.24 16.12 -19.46
C MET A 3 2.66 16.05 -20.88
N ASN A 4 3.24 15.20 -21.73
CA ASN A 4 2.68 14.90 -23.04
C ASN A 4 1.23 14.44 -22.85
N SER A 5 0.29 15.24 -23.36
CA SER A 5 -1.16 15.02 -23.29
C SER A 5 -1.66 13.82 -24.12
N GLY A 6 -0.77 13.10 -24.81
CA GLY A 6 -1.10 12.06 -25.79
C GLY A 6 -1.00 10.60 -25.30
N HIS A 7 -1.12 10.32 -24.00
CA HIS A 7 -1.11 8.94 -23.49
C HIS A 7 -2.39 8.60 -22.72
N ASN A 8 -2.85 7.35 -22.85
CA ASN A 8 -3.86 6.73 -21.99
C ASN A 8 -3.22 5.64 -21.12
N ILE A 9 -4.05 4.93 -20.35
CA ILE A 9 -3.57 3.89 -19.43
C ILE A 9 -2.87 2.71 -20.12
N ARG A 10 -3.13 2.46 -21.42
CA ARG A 10 -2.47 1.39 -22.19
C ARG A 10 -0.95 1.58 -22.21
N TRP A 11 -0.48 2.82 -22.37
CA TRP A 11 0.95 3.14 -22.30
C TRP A 11 1.59 2.66 -20.99
N VAL A 12 0.90 2.79 -19.86
CA VAL A 12 1.41 2.36 -18.54
C VAL A 12 1.48 0.84 -18.47
N VAL A 13 0.48 0.14 -19.02
CA VAL A 13 0.44 -1.33 -19.07
C VAL A 13 1.54 -1.88 -19.95
N ASP A 14 1.67 -1.38 -21.19
CA ASP A 14 2.62 -1.85 -22.19
C ASP A 14 4.07 -1.69 -21.73
N ASN A 15 4.35 -0.64 -20.94
CA ASN A 15 5.68 -0.40 -20.37
C ASN A 15 5.92 -1.16 -19.04
N GLY A 16 4.98 -2.01 -18.61
CA GLY A 16 5.09 -2.78 -17.38
C GLY A 16 5.16 -1.92 -16.13
N LEU A 17 4.51 -0.75 -16.17
CA LEU A 17 4.48 0.24 -15.09
C LEU A 17 3.19 0.19 -14.26
N CYS A 18 2.21 -0.61 -14.68
CA CYS A 18 0.93 -0.73 -14.01
C CYS A 18 1.08 -1.35 -12.61
N LEU A 19 0.35 -0.79 -11.65
CA LEU A 19 0.30 -1.22 -10.25
C LEU A 19 -0.92 -2.09 -9.95
N GLY A 20 -1.91 -2.14 -10.86
CA GLY A 20 -3.14 -2.92 -10.69
C GLY A 20 -4.14 -2.32 -9.69
N CYS A 21 -4.00 -1.04 -9.33
CA CYS A 21 -4.79 -0.40 -8.28
C CYS A 21 -6.22 0.01 -8.66
N GLY A 22 -6.62 -0.07 -9.93
CA GLY A 22 -8.01 0.18 -10.33
C GLY A 22 -8.50 1.62 -10.42
N VAL A 23 -7.78 2.61 -9.89
CA VAL A 23 -8.20 4.04 -9.91
C VAL A 23 -8.51 4.58 -11.31
N CYS A 24 -7.89 4.02 -12.37
CA CYS A 24 -8.15 4.43 -13.74
C CYS A 24 -9.53 4.04 -14.28
N GLU A 25 -10.19 3.04 -13.69
CA GLU A 25 -11.56 2.64 -14.03
C GLU A 25 -12.54 3.76 -13.67
N ASP A 26 -12.54 4.20 -12.42
CA ASP A 26 -13.44 5.25 -11.94
C ASP A 26 -13.14 6.62 -12.57
N ALA A 27 -11.88 6.88 -12.92
CA ALA A 27 -11.50 8.11 -13.59
C ALA A 27 -11.93 8.17 -15.07
N CYS A 28 -12.44 7.08 -15.65
CA CYS A 28 -12.84 7.03 -17.04
C CYS A 28 -14.26 7.58 -17.22
N PRO A 29 -14.46 8.79 -17.80
CA PRO A 29 -15.80 9.34 -17.98
C PRO A 29 -16.68 8.54 -18.95
N MET A 30 -16.06 7.71 -19.79
CA MET A 30 -16.75 6.90 -20.79
C MET A 30 -17.11 5.49 -20.28
N ASN A 31 -16.73 5.13 -19.04
CA ASN A 31 -16.81 3.76 -18.53
C ASN A 31 -16.22 2.73 -19.51
N ALA A 32 -15.08 3.09 -20.11
CA ALA A 32 -14.39 2.30 -21.13
C ALA A 32 -13.29 1.40 -20.55
N ILE A 33 -13.11 1.39 -19.23
CA ILE A 33 -12.03 0.67 -18.55
C ILE A 33 -12.66 -0.27 -17.52
N HIS A 34 -12.21 -1.52 -17.50
CA HIS A 34 -12.55 -2.49 -16.46
C HIS A 34 -11.30 -3.20 -15.97
N ILE A 35 -11.14 -3.34 -14.66
CA ILE A 35 -10.06 -4.12 -14.08
C ILE A 35 -10.36 -5.61 -14.23
N VAL A 36 -9.40 -6.31 -14.82
CA VAL A 36 -9.44 -7.76 -14.99
C VAL A 36 -8.19 -8.39 -14.38
N GLU A 37 -8.32 -9.60 -13.85
CA GLU A 37 -7.17 -10.40 -13.44
C GLU A 37 -6.55 -11.06 -14.68
N THR A 38 -5.28 -10.74 -14.97
CA THR A 38 -4.51 -11.38 -16.06
C THR A 38 -3.13 -11.74 -15.55
N LYS A 39 -2.68 -12.98 -15.78
CA LYS A 39 -1.36 -13.46 -15.32
C LYS A 39 -1.14 -13.19 -13.82
N ALA A 40 -2.17 -13.44 -13.01
CA ALA A 40 -2.19 -13.29 -11.55
C ALA A 40 -1.99 -11.86 -11.01
N ILE A 41 -2.19 -10.84 -11.85
CA ILE A 41 -2.21 -9.43 -11.44
C ILE A 41 -3.47 -8.76 -11.97
N ASN A 42 -3.87 -7.66 -11.32
CA ASN A 42 -4.93 -6.79 -11.82
C ASN A 42 -4.37 -5.87 -12.92
N VAL A 43 -5.07 -5.77 -14.05
CA VAL A 43 -4.73 -4.85 -15.14
C VAL A 43 -6.00 -4.23 -15.73
N PRO A 44 -5.94 -2.98 -16.22
CA PRO A 44 -7.06 -2.38 -16.92
C PRO A 44 -7.20 -2.94 -18.34
N HIS A 45 -8.38 -3.50 -18.62
CA HIS A 45 -8.85 -3.77 -19.96
C HIS A 45 -9.59 -2.53 -20.50
N ILE A 46 -9.32 -2.14 -21.75
CA ILE A 46 -9.92 -0.96 -22.37
C ILE A 46 -10.86 -1.41 -23.49
N ASP A 47 -12.13 -1.02 -23.39
CA ASP A 47 -13.09 -1.08 -24.48
C ASP A 47 -12.80 0.05 -25.48
N SER A 48 -12.17 -0.31 -26.60
CA SER A 48 -11.78 0.65 -27.64
C SER A 48 -12.97 1.35 -28.29
N ALA A 49 -14.18 0.74 -28.30
CA ALA A 49 -15.37 1.35 -28.91
C ALA A 49 -15.92 2.51 -28.05
N LYS A 50 -15.76 2.43 -26.72
CA LYS A 50 -16.16 3.49 -25.79
C LYS A 50 -15.04 4.51 -25.53
N CYS A 51 -13.79 4.13 -25.72
CA CYS A 51 -12.65 4.97 -25.36
C CYS A 51 -12.55 6.21 -26.24
N ALA A 52 -12.65 7.40 -25.62
CA ALA A 52 -12.50 8.68 -26.32
C ALA A 52 -11.03 9.18 -26.40
N HIS A 53 -10.03 8.29 -26.32
CA HIS A 53 -8.62 8.71 -26.33
C HIS A 53 -8.22 9.37 -27.65
N ASP A 54 -8.71 8.85 -28.78
CA ASP A 54 -8.45 9.41 -30.12
C ASP A 54 -9.06 10.81 -30.29
N LYS A 55 -9.99 11.19 -29.39
CA LYS A 55 -10.57 12.53 -29.26
C LYS A 55 -9.88 13.39 -28.19
N GLY A 56 -8.72 12.96 -27.67
CA GLY A 56 -7.90 13.69 -26.71
C GLY A 56 -8.13 13.33 -25.22
N CYS A 57 -9.00 12.37 -24.89
CA CYS A 57 -9.23 12.00 -23.49
C CYS A 57 -8.01 11.29 -22.86
N ASN A 58 -7.60 11.73 -21.66
CA ASN A 58 -6.47 11.16 -20.92
C ASN A 58 -6.67 11.10 -19.39
N HIS A 59 -7.92 11.13 -18.91
CA HIS A 59 -8.24 11.14 -17.47
C HIS A 59 -7.63 9.97 -16.71
N CYS A 60 -7.75 8.75 -17.27
CA CYS A 60 -7.17 7.53 -16.71
C CYS A 60 -5.65 7.61 -16.55
N PHE A 61 -4.95 8.32 -17.45
CA PHE A 61 -3.51 8.50 -17.38
C PHE A 61 -3.16 9.51 -16.28
N LYS A 62 -3.86 10.65 -16.22
CA LYS A 62 -3.61 11.71 -15.22
C LYS A 62 -3.69 11.22 -13.78
N VAL A 63 -4.64 10.33 -13.47
CA VAL A 63 -4.77 9.74 -12.12
C VAL A 63 -3.79 8.61 -11.84
N CYS A 64 -3.13 8.04 -12.86
CA CYS A 64 -2.38 6.80 -12.70
C CYS A 64 -1.05 7.03 -11.97
N PRO A 65 -0.80 6.41 -10.80
CA PRO A 65 0.50 6.49 -10.13
C PRO A 65 1.58 5.65 -10.83
N GLY A 66 1.20 4.81 -11.79
CA GLY A 66 2.11 3.93 -12.54
C GLY A 66 3.16 4.71 -13.33
N HIS A 67 2.77 5.81 -13.97
CA HIS A 67 3.69 6.69 -14.72
C HIS A 67 4.52 7.62 -13.83
N GLY A 68 4.27 7.62 -12.52
CA GLY A 68 4.99 8.44 -11.53
C GLY A 68 4.23 9.71 -11.11
N ILE A 69 4.79 10.43 -10.14
CA ILE A 69 4.19 11.58 -9.46
C ILE A 69 5.30 12.42 -8.82
N ASP A 70 5.10 13.72 -8.67
CA ASP A 70 6.04 14.60 -7.96
C ASP A 70 5.84 14.47 -6.44
N ILE A 71 6.44 13.44 -5.84
CA ILE A 71 6.26 13.08 -4.43
C ILE A 71 6.87 14.14 -3.51
N GLU A 72 8.09 14.59 -3.79
CA GLU A 72 8.81 15.54 -2.93
C GLU A 72 8.05 16.87 -2.89
N ASN A 73 7.78 17.45 -4.05
CA ASN A 73 7.06 18.71 -4.18
C ASN A 73 5.65 18.65 -3.58
N LYS A 74 4.92 17.55 -3.81
CA LYS A 74 3.58 17.39 -3.21
C LYS A 74 3.65 17.20 -1.70
N SER A 75 4.61 16.42 -1.19
CA SER A 75 4.78 16.25 0.26
C SER A 75 5.11 17.58 0.95
N GLN A 76 5.96 18.41 0.34
CA GLN A 76 6.27 19.75 0.82
C GLN A 76 5.06 20.70 0.74
N LYS A 77 4.29 20.63 -0.34
CA LYS A 77 3.04 21.40 -0.46
C LYS A 77 2.03 21.03 0.62
N TYR A 78 1.87 19.75 0.92
CA TYR A 78 0.85 19.28 1.88
C TYR A 78 1.29 19.45 3.33
N PHE A 79 2.59 19.25 3.61
CA PHE A 79 3.08 19.08 4.98
C PHE A 79 4.31 19.92 5.32
N GLY A 80 4.86 20.69 4.38
CA GLY A 80 6.11 21.44 4.55
C GLY A 80 5.98 22.80 5.26
N ALA A 81 4.75 23.25 5.56
CA ALA A 81 4.52 24.51 6.26
C ALA A 81 4.77 24.38 7.78
N GLY A 82 5.34 25.40 8.41
CA GLY A 82 5.33 25.54 9.87
C GLY A 82 6.44 24.83 10.65
N GLY A 83 7.70 24.89 10.21
CA GLY A 83 8.84 24.44 11.02
C GLY A 83 8.92 22.93 11.23
N VAL A 84 8.33 22.15 10.33
CA VAL A 84 8.33 20.69 10.37
C VAL A 84 9.72 20.10 10.23
N MET A 85 9.91 18.89 10.77
CA MET A 85 11.13 18.13 10.55
C MET A 85 11.11 17.51 9.15
N VAL A 86 12.29 17.34 8.54
CA VAL A 86 12.44 16.68 7.25
C VAL A 86 13.49 15.59 7.36
N ASP A 87 13.14 14.37 6.94
CA ASP A 87 14.08 13.25 6.82
C ASP A 87 14.13 12.75 5.35
N PRO A 88 15.30 12.37 4.83
CA PRO A 88 15.46 12.00 3.41
C PRO A 88 14.62 10.80 2.93
N TYR A 89 14.14 9.95 3.84
CA TYR A 89 13.31 8.79 3.49
C TYR A 89 11.84 9.00 3.88
N ILE A 90 11.61 9.65 5.02
CA ILE A 90 10.28 9.84 5.61
C ILE A 90 9.54 11.04 4.98
N GLY A 91 10.28 12.02 4.45
CA GLY A 91 9.76 13.30 3.97
C GLY A 91 9.54 14.29 5.12
N PRO A 92 8.70 15.33 4.92
CA PRO A 92 8.26 16.22 6.00
C PRO A 92 7.38 15.48 7.01
N TYR A 93 7.56 15.75 8.29
CA TYR A 93 6.77 15.15 9.37
C TYR A 93 6.74 16.06 10.62
N VAL A 94 5.69 15.91 11.42
CA VAL A 94 5.54 16.60 12.71
C VAL A 94 5.98 15.73 13.90
N GLY A 95 5.90 14.40 13.77
CA GLY A 95 6.30 13.50 14.84
C GLY A 95 6.50 12.05 14.38
N CYS A 96 7.31 11.32 15.13
CA CYS A 96 7.47 9.88 15.00
C CYS A 96 7.18 9.22 16.35
N TYR A 97 6.44 8.10 16.33
CA TYR A 97 6.04 7.40 17.54
C TYR A 97 6.24 5.89 17.42
N THR A 98 6.34 5.25 18.57
CA THR A 98 6.05 3.83 18.74
C THR A 98 4.76 3.68 19.52
N GLY A 99 4.00 2.62 19.29
CA GLY A 99 2.72 2.48 19.98
C GLY A 99 1.94 1.24 19.63
N TRP A 100 0.83 1.04 20.33
CA TRP A 100 -0.09 -0.06 20.12
C TRP A 100 -1.49 0.26 20.64
N SER A 101 -2.47 -0.54 20.23
CA SER A 101 -3.84 -0.53 20.77
C SER A 101 -3.89 -1.05 22.20
N GLN A 102 -4.60 -0.35 23.08
CA GLN A 102 -4.89 -0.83 24.44
C GLN A 102 -5.99 -1.92 24.45
N ASP A 103 -6.75 -2.07 23.36
CA ASP A 103 -7.59 -3.25 23.16
C ASP A 103 -6.70 -4.45 22.78
N HIS A 104 -6.61 -5.40 23.70
CA HIS A 104 -5.79 -6.61 23.52
C HIS A 104 -6.23 -7.44 22.31
N GLY A 105 -7.53 -7.55 22.04
CA GLY A 105 -8.05 -8.29 20.88
C GLY A 105 -7.62 -7.64 19.57
N VAL A 106 -7.76 -6.31 19.46
CA VAL A 106 -7.28 -5.56 18.30
C VAL A 106 -5.77 -5.69 18.14
N ARG A 107 -5.00 -5.57 19.23
CA ARG A 107 -3.54 -5.66 19.20
C ARG A 107 -3.07 -7.06 18.79
N TYR A 108 -3.63 -8.10 19.39
CA TYR A 108 -3.21 -9.50 19.17
C TYR A 108 -3.57 -10.02 17.78
N HIS A 109 -4.71 -9.59 17.22
CA HIS A 109 -5.16 -10.02 15.89
C HIS A 109 -4.73 -9.08 14.75
N ALA A 110 -4.04 -7.99 15.06
CA ALA A 110 -3.43 -7.14 14.05
C ALA A 110 -2.12 -7.73 13.54
N ALA A 111 -1.62 -7.17 12.44
CA ALA A 111 -0.30 -7.55 11.91
C ALA A 111 0.84 -7.22 12.90
N SER A 112 0.65 -6.17 13.69
CA SER A 112 1.67 -5.53 14.55
C SER A 112 0.95 -4.98 15.79
N GLY A 113 1.29 -3.78 16.29
CA GLY A 113 0.61 -3.17 17.45
C GLY A 113 -0.88 -2.80 17.32
N GLY A 114 -1.58 -3.10 16.21
CA GLY A 114 -3.02 -2.78 16.04
C GLY A 114 -3.37 -1.29 15.97
N LEU A 115 -2.36 -0.42 15.87
CA LEU A 115 -2.54 1.01 16.07
C LEU A 115 -3.35 1.69 14.96
N LEU A 116 -3.17 1.30 13.69
CA LEU A 116 -3.95 1.84 12.57
C LEU A 116 -5.44 1.56 12.79
N SER A 117 -5.79 0.30 13.08
CA SER A 117 -7.17 -0.12 13.27
C SER A 117 -7.80 0.58 14.46
N GLN A 118 -7.12 0.59 15.61
CA GLN A 118 -7.62 1.23 16.82
C GLN A 118 -7.79 2.74 16.64
N PHE A 119 -6.89 3.38 15.89
CA PHE A 119 -7.02 4.80 15.61
C PHE A 119 -8.19 5.12 14.68
N LEU A 120 -8.45 4.30 13.64
CA LEU A 120 -9.66 4.44 12.82
C LEU A 120 -10.93 4.25 13.65
N ILE A 121 -10.95 3.26 14.54
CA ILE A 121 -12.06 3.00 15.45
C ILE A 121 -12.31 4.21 16.34
N PHE A 122 -11.25 4.77 16.95
CA PHE A 122 -11.35 6.00 17.75
C PHE A 122 -11.92 7.16 16.93
N LEU A 123 -11.46 7.37 15.70
CA LEU A 123 -11.95 8.46 14.84
C LEU A 123 -13.43 8.29 14.44
N LEU A 124 -13.89 7.05 14.25
CA LEU A 124 -15.31 6.75 14.01
C LEU A 124 -16.15 6.99 15.27
N GLU A 125 -15.75 6.40 16.40
CA GLU A 125 -16.48 6.49 17.67
C GLU A 125 -16.53 7.93 18.22
N SER A 126 -15.54 8.76 17.89
CA SER A 126 -15.51 10.19 18.22
C SER A 126 -16.17 11.10 17.18
N ASN A 127 -16.78 10.54 16.13
CA ASN A 127 -17.43 11.26 15.03
C ASN A 127 -16.51 12.26 14.29
N VAL A 128 -15.20 12.00 14.27
CA VAL A 128 -14.24 12.78 13.46
C VAL A 128 -14.36 12.39 12.00
N ILE A 129 -14.71 11.14 11.73
CA ILE A 129 -14.94 10.58 10.39
C ILE A 129 -16.22 9.75 10.41
N ASP A 130 -16.85 9.60 9.24
CA ASP A 130 -18.07 8.82 9.06
C ASP A 130 -17.78 7.44 8.42
N GLY A 131 -16.55 7.25 7.91
CA GLY A 131 -16.12 5.99 7.34
C GLY A 131 -14.62 5.89 7.09
N ALA A 132 -14.14 4.69 6.79
CA ALA A 132 -12.78 4.46 6.34
C ALA A 132 -12.76 3.49 5.16
N VAL A 133 -12.11 3.87 4.07
CA VAL A 133 -11.81 2.97 2.95
C VAL A 133 -10.75 1.98 3.41
N VAL A 134 -11.14 0.73 3.60
CA VAL A 134 -10.29 -0.37 4.10
C VAL A 134 -10.42 -1.59 3.20
N THR A 135 -9.53 -2.58 3.41
CA THR A 135 -9.48 -3.77 2.55
C THR A 135 -9.50 -5.06 3.37
N ARG A 136 -10.47 -5.92 3.05
CA ARG A 136 -10.60 -7.28 3.59
C ARG A 136 -10.41 -8.33 2.50
N PHE A 137 -10.41 -9.61 2.87
CA PHE A 137 -10.62 -10.68 1.88
C PHE A 137 -12.12 -10.81 1.60
N SER A 138 -12.48 -11.08 0.35
CA SER A 138 -13.86 -11.24 -0.09
C SER A 138 -14.46 -12.51 0.51
N GLU A 139 -15.69 -12.43 1.01
CA GLU A 139 -16.43 -13.61 1.50
C GLU A 139 -16.73 -14.59 0.36
N SER A 140 -17.08 -14.09 -0.83
CA SER A 140 -17.34 -14.91 -2.02
C SER A 140 -16.08 -15.50 -2.65
N ASN A 141 -14.93 -14.86 -2.45
CA ASN A 141 -13.64 -15.37 -2.92
C ASN A 141 -12.57 -15.07 -1.87
N PRO A 142 -12.38 -15.96 -0.88
CA PRO A 142 -11.51 -15.73 0.28
C PRO A 142 -10.02 -15.52 -0.05
N MET A 143 -9.62 -15.73 -1.30
CA MET A 143 -8.27 -15.47 -1.79
C MET A 143 -8.16 -14.19 -2.63
N ARG A 144 -9.20 -13.37 -2.68
CA ARG A 144 -9.22 -12.06 -3.34
C ARG A 144 -9.60 -10.97 -2.37
N THR A 145 -9.05 -9.79 -2.58
CA THR A 145 -9.31 -8.65 -1.72
C THR A 145 -10.58 -7.92 -2.17
N GLN A 146 -11.31 -7.38 -1.21
CA GLN A 146 -12.41 -6.46 -1.42
C GLN A 146 -12.11 -5.18 -0.64
N THR A 147 -12.07 -4.05 -1.34
CA THR A 147 -11.99 -2.73 -0.73
C THR A 147 -13.40 -2.16 -0.61
N PHE A 148 -13.70 -1.52 0.52
CA PHE A 148 -15.03 -0.98 0.83
C PHE A 148 -14.90 0.16 1.86
N ILE A 149 -15.98 0.92 2.07
CA ILE A 149 -16.06 1.93 3.15
C ILE A 149 -16.62 1.25 4.41
N ALA A 150 -15.75 0.99 5.38
CA ALA A 150 -16.15 0.57 6.73
C ALA A 150 -16.70 1.75 7.52
N LYS A 151 -17.79 1.52 8.25
CA LYS A 151 -18.53 2.50 9.05
C LYS A 151 -18.66 2.08 10.51
N THR A 152 -18.34 0.82 10.84
CA THR A 152 -18.39 0.32 12.21
C THR A 152 -17.05 -0.24 12.68
N ARG A 153 -16.91 -0.37 14.00
CA ARG A 153 -15.77 -1.01 14.63
C ARG A 153 -15.52 -2.41 14.10
N GLU A 154 -16.57 -3.20 13.95
CA GLU A 154 -16.54 -4.60 13.51
C GLU A 154 -16.03 -4.70 12.07
N GLU A 155 -16.45 -3.80 11.19
CA GLU A 155 -15.97 -3.74 9.81
C GLU A 155 -14.49 -3.36 9.72
N ILE A 156 -14.02 -2.46 10.61
CA ILE A 156 -12.58 -2.16 10.74
C ILE A 156 -11.81 -3.39 11.22
N ILE A 157 -12.31 -4.09 12.24
CA ILE A 157 -11.72 -5.33 12.79
C ILE A 157 -11.64 -6.43 11.70
N ASP A 158 -12.69 -6.62 10.91
CA ASP A 158 -12.72 -7.60 9.82
C ASP A 158 -11.70 -7.26 8.70
N SER A 159 -11.36 -5.97 8.56
CA SER A 159 -10.36 -5.49 7.61
C SER A 159 -8.91 -5.55 8.11
N MET A 160 -8.65 -6.01 9.34
CA MET A 160 -7.31 -6.08 9.92
C MET A 160 -6.39 -7.09 9.23
N SER A 161 -5.11 -7.08 9.61
CA SER A 161 -4.03 -7.88 9.03
C SER A 161 -3.54 -7.40 7.65
N SER A 162 -2.37 -7.89 7.27
CA SER A 162 -1.73 -7.61 5.97
C SER A 162 -2.40 -8.40 4.85
N LYS A 163 -2.38 -7.85 3.63
CA LYS A 163 -2.78 -8.54 2.39
C LYS A 163 -1.62 -8.52 1.41
N TYR A 164 -0.76 -9.54 1.46
CA TYR A 164 0.40 -9.67 0.58
C TYR A 164 0.00 -10.20 -0.81
N CYS A 165 -0.96 -9.55 -1.45
CA CYS A 165 -1.47 -9.86 -2.79
C CYS A 165 -1.97 -8.57 -3.48
N PRO A 166 -2.27 -8.59 -4.78
CA PRO A 166 -2.83 -7.42 -5.47
C PRO A 166 -4.11 -6.93 -4.80
N VAL A 167 -4.19 -5.61 -4.58
CA VAL A 167 -5.38 -4.91 -4.10
C VAL A 167 -5.85 -3.99 -5.22
N SER A 168 -7.14 -4.03 -5.51
CA SER A 168 -7.77 -3.11 -6.46
C SER A 168 -8.70 -2.16 -5.72
N LEU A 169 -8.70 -0.91 -6.14
CA LEU A 169 -9.52 0.20 -5.62
C LEU A 169 -10.51 0.67 -6.70
N ASN A 170 -10.84 -0.17 -7.69
CA ASN A 170 -11.90 0.13 -8.65
C ASN A 170 -13.25 0.23 -7.91
N GLY A 171 -14.10 1.15 -8.32
CA GLY A 171 -15.35 1.50 -7.65
C GLY A 171 -15.19 2.49 -6.49
N VAL A 172 -14.04 2.48 -5.81
CA VAL A 172 -13.83 3.24 -4.56
C VAL A 172 -13.98 4.75 -4.77
N VAL A 173 -13.48 5.32 -5.87
CA VAL A 173 -13.59 6.77 -6.10
C VAL A 173 -15.06 7.16 -6.27
N ASN A 174 -15.84 6.34 -6.98
CA ASN A 174 -17.27 6.55 -7.18
C ASN A 174 -18.06 6.38 -5.88
N GLU A 175 -17.73 5.39 -5.06
CA GLU A 175 -18.31 5.18 -3.73
C GLU A 175 -18.04 6.38 -2.83
N VAL A 176 -16.77 6.83 -2.74
CA VAL A 176 -16.39 7.99 -1.94
C VAL A 176 -17.10 9.26 -2.41
N MET A 177 -17.22 9.50 -3.71
CA MET A 177 -17.98 10.64 -4.24
C MET A 177 -19.48 10.60 -3.93
N SER A 178 -20.03 9.41 -3.71
CA SER A 178 -21.46 9.21 -3.42
C SER A 178 -21.73 9.10 -1.92
N PHE A 179 -20.69 9.02 -1.11
CA PHE A 179 -20.77 8.90 0.32
C PHE A 179 -21.17 10.24 0.97
N HIS A 180 -22.06 10.17 1.96
CA HIS A 180 -22.45 11.33 2.76
C HIS A 180 -21.62 11.36 4.04
N GLY A 181 -20.51 12.08 4.01
CA GLY A 181 -19.62 12.20 5.17
C GLY A 181 -18.15 12.28 4.79
N LYS A 182 -17.29 12.21 5.80
CA LYS A 182 -15.85 12.27 5.72
C LYS A 182 -15.25 10.88 5.85
N VAL A 183 -14.39 10.50 4.92
CA VAL A 183 -13.69 9.21 4.95
C VAL A 183 -12.18 9.34 5.09
N ILE A 184 -11.57 8.39 5.80
CA ILE A 184 -10.13 8.14 5.71
C ILE A 184 -9.86 7.13 4.62
N ILE A 185 -8.86 7.39 3.77
CA ILE A 185 -8.41 6.43 2.77
C ILE A 185 -7.18 5.68 3.29
N VAL A 186 -7.31 4.37 3.49
CA VAL A 186 -6.20 3.50 3.87
C VAL A 186 -5.61 2.81 2.65
N GLY A 187 -4.29 2.85 2.50
CA GLY A 187 -3.65 2.18 1.37
C GLY A 187 -2.15 1.98 1.49
N LEU A 188 -1.58 1.38 0.45
CA LEU A 188 -0.13 1.36 0.25
C LEU A 188 0.32 2.73 -0.30
N PRO A 189 1.61 3.08 -0.23
CA PRO A 189 2.12 4.35 -0.76
C PRO A 189 1.68 4.62 -2.21
N CYS A 190 1.74 3.61 -3.07
CA CYS A 190 1.32 3.70 -4.46
C CYS A 190 -0.20 3.86 -4.65
N HIS A 191 -1.03 3.41 -3.70
CA HIS A 191 -2.48 3.66 -3.69
C HIS A 191 -2.75 5.13 -3.35
N ILE A 192 -2.11 5.63 -2.29
CA ILE A 192 -2.23 7.03 -1.85
C ILE A 192 -1.78 7.98 -2.96
N GLN A 193 -0.72 7.65 -3.71
CA GLN A 193 -0.30 8.42 -4.89
C GLN A 193 -1.41 8.53 -5.95
N GLY A 194 -2.16 7.46 -6.22
CA GLY A 194 -3.28 7.49 -7.18
C GLY A 194 -4.48 8.28 -6.66
N MET A 195 -4.80 8.14 -5.37
CA MET A 195 -5.91 8.85 -4.76
C MET A 195 -5.62 10.35 -4.62
N ARG A 196 -4.39 10.76 -4.28
CA ARG A 196 -3.97 12.18 -4.30
C ARG A 196 -4.05 12.81 -5.69
N LYS A 197 -3.71 12.07 -6.75
CA LYS A 197 -3.92 12.56 -8.13
C LYS A 197 -5.41 12.71 -8.48
N THR A 198 -6.24 11.82 -7.94
CA THR A 198 -7.70 11.89 -8.13
C THR A 198 -8.27 13.11 -7.41
N GLU A 199 -7.86 13.34 -6.17
CA GLU A 199 -8.22 14.51 -5.36
C GLU A 199 -7.89 15.84 -6.05
N GLU A 200 -6.77 15.93 -6.77
CA GLU A 200 -6.40 17.13 -7.52
C GLU A 200 -7.35 17.44 -8.68
N LEU A 201 -8.02 16.43 -9.22
CA LEU A 201 -8.87 16.54 -10.42
C LEU A 201 -10.36 16.48 -10.12
N ASN A 202 -10.75 16.08 -8.90
CA ASN A 202 -12.14 15.83 -8.55
C ASN A 202 -12.50 16.47 -7.20
N GLU A 203 -13.24 17.57 -7.25
CA GLU A 203 -13.64 18.34 -6.07
C GLU A 203 -14.63 17.59 -5.18
N LYS A 204 -15.55 16.81 -5.78
CA LYS A 204 -16.52 16.01 -5.02
C LYS A 204 -15.83 14.91 -4.21
N PHE A 205 -14.85 14.23 -4.82
CA PHE A 205 -14.01 13.27 -4.11
C PHE A 205 -13.23 13.96 -2.99
N ARG A 206 -12.55 15.08 -3.29
CA ARG A 206 -11.80 15.86 -2.29
C ARG A 206 -12.68 16.28 -1.11
N ALA A 207 -13.90 16.74 -1.38
CA ALA A 207 -14.83 17.19 -0.35
C ALA A 207 -15.19 16.07 0.65
N ASN A 208 -15.12 14.80 0.26
CA ASN A 208 -15.45 13.67 1.12
C ASN A 208 -14.22 13.03 1.79
N VAL A 209 -13.00 13.37 1.40
CA VAL A 209 -11.79 12.80 2.02
C VAL A 209 -11.33 13.64 3.21
N ALA A 210 -11.30 13.03 4.39
CA ALA A 210 -10.80 13.64 5.63
C ALA A 210 -9.26 13.53 5.74
N GLY A 211 -8.68 12.46 5.19
CA GLY A 211 -7.25 12.20 5.26
C GLY A 211 -6.86 10.86 4.66
N TYR A 212 -5.56 10.62 4.61
CA TYR A 212 -4.94 9.47 3.98
C TYR A 212 -4.00 8.77 4.94
N PHE A 213 -4.25 7.49 5.20
CA PHE A 213 -3.37 6.66 6.00
C PHE A 213 -2.63 5.65 5.12
N SER A 214 -1.30 5.65 5.23
CA SER A 214 -0.47 4.68 4.52
C SER A 214 0.04 3.59 5.45
N ILE A 215 0.14 2.37 4.94
CA ILE A 215 0.93 1.31 5.58
C ILE A 215 2.31 1.29 4.92
N TYR A 216 3.37 1.10 5.70
CA TYR A 216 4.73 0.96 5.15
C TYR A 216 4.77 -0.20 4.17
N CYS A 217 5.42 -0.02 3.02
CA CYS A 217 5.43 -1.04 1.97
C CYS A 217 6.81 -1.24 1.39
N SER A 218 7.24 -2.50 1.29
CA SER A 218 8.50 -2.87 0.65
C SER A 218 8.28 -3.45 -0.75
N SER A 219 7.32 -4.37 -0.88
CA SER A 219 6.89 -4.96 -2.14
C SER A 219 5.61 -5.73 -1.95
N ASN A 220 4.78 -5.76 -2.99
CA ASN A 220 3.61 -6.64 -3.01
C ASN A 220 3.98 -8.02 -3.62
N ARG A 221 3.01 -8.94 -3.68
CA ARG A 221 3.08 -10.18 -4.46
C ARG A 221 1.92 -10.21 -5.45
N ASN A 222 2.03 -11.04 -6.48
CA ASN A 222 0.92 -11.36 -7.37
C ASN A 222 0.06 -12.51 -6.78
N PHE A 223 -1.12 -12.80 -7.34
CA PHE A 223 -2.02 -13.83 -6.83
C PHE A 223 -1.45 -15.26 -6.92
N ASP A 224 -0.41 -15.49 -7.72
CA ASP A 224 0.25 -16.81 -7.78
C ASP A 224 1.01 -17.11 -6.49
N ALA A 225 1.37 -16.10 -5.68
CA ALA A 225 1.94 -16.33 -4.34
C ALA A 225 0.98 -17.09 -3.43
N GLN A 226 -0.32 -16.76 -3.44
CA GLN A 226 -1.30 -17.45 -2.61
C GLN A 226 -1.53 -18.88 -3.10
N LYS A 227 -1.53 -19.11 -4.41
CA LYS A 227 -1.61 -20.47 -4.99
C LYS A 227 -0.42 -21.32 -4.56
N TYR A 228 0.79 -20.76 -4.63
CA TYR A 228 2.00 -21.40 -4.17
C TYR A 228 1.95 -21.77 -2.68
N LEU A 229 1.46 -20.86 -1.83
CA LEU A 229 1.29 -21.11 -0.41
C LEU A 229 0.28 -22.22 -0.12
N CYS A 230 -0.85 -22.24 -0.83
CA CYS A 230 -1.84 -23.31 -0.71
C CYS A 230 -1.24 -24.66 -1.15
N LYS A 231 -0.53 -24.68 -2.28
CA LYS A 231 0.15 -25.87 -2.82
C LYS A 231 1.14 -26.47 -1.82
N LYS A 232 1.94 -25.64 -1.15
CA LYS A 232 2.85 -26.09 -0.09
C LYS A 232 2.15 -26.80 1.07
N GLN A 233 0.90 -26.44 1.34
CA GLN A 233 0.09 -27.01 2.42
C GLN A 233 -0.85 -28.13 1.94
N ASN A 234 -0.70 -28.56 0.67
CA ASN A 234 -1.56 -29.52 -0.01
C ASN A 234 -3.04 -29.10 0.00
N ILE A 235 -3.31 -27.81 -0.21
CA ILE A 235 -4.66 -27.22 -0.27
C ILE A 235 -4.93 -26.74 -1.70
N LYS A 236 -6.10 -27.10 -2.25
CA LYS A 236 -6.57 -26.52 -3.50
C LYS A 236 -7.15 -25.13 -3.22
N PRO A 237 -6.87 -24.10 -4.03
CA PRO A 237 -7.42 -22.76 -3.85
C PRO A 237 -8.94 -22.70 -3.66
N GLY A 238 -9.70 -23.57 -4.34
CA GLY A 238 -11.17 -23.62 -4.22
C GLY A 238 -11.69 -24.17 -2.88
N ASP A 239 -10.83 -24.83 -2.08
CA ASP A 239 -11.20 -25.38 -0.78
C ASP A 239 -11.03 -24.35 0.35
N VAL A 240 -10.48 -23.16 0.05
CA VAL A 240 -10.19 -22.12 1.04
C VAL A 240 -11.47 -21.37 1.40
N LYS A 241 -11.84 -21.41 2.68
CA LYS A 241 -12.98 -20.68 3.25
C LYS A 241 -12.58 -19.35 3.89
N LYS A 242 -11.39 -19.27 4.48
CA LYS A 242 -10.82 -18.02 5.02
C LYS A 242 -9.31 -18.03 4.86
N PHE A 243 -8.74 -16.91 4.45
CA PHE A 243 -7.30 -16.72 4.32
C PHE A 243 -6.87 -15.51 5.16
N THR A 244 -5.75 -15.61 5.87
CA THR A 244 -5.18 -14.49 6.64
C THR A 244 -3.66 -14.58 6.58
N TYR A 245 -2.95 -13.46 6.44
CA TYR A 245 -1.48 -13.48 6.35
C TYR A 245 -0.77 -13.30 7.69
N ARG A 246 -1.25 -12.40 8.56
CA ARG A 246 -0.63 -12.09 9.86
C ARG A 246 -1.69 -12.00 10.95
N ASP A 247 -1.70 -12.97 11.84
CA ASP A 247 -2.67 -13.07 12.93
C ASP A 247 -2.03 -13.80 14.12
N ASN A 248 -2.58 -13.65 15.32
CA ASN A 248 -2.05 -14.20 16.58
C ASN A 248 -0.64 -13.71 16.92
N GLY A 249 -0.51 -12.39 17.11
CA GLY A 249 0.69 -11.74 17.64
C GLY A 249 1.56 -11.04 16.59
N CYS A 250 2.73 -10.59 17.03
CA CYS A 250 3.68 -9.83 16.24
C CYS A 250 4.24 -10.69 15.12
N LEU A 251 4.09 -10.24 13.87
CA LEU A 251 4.27 -11.04 12.65
C LEU A 251 3.23 -12.17 12.53
N GLY A 252 3.10 -12.98 13.57
CA GLY A 252 2.05 -13.97 13.73
C GLY A 252 2.13 -15.09 12.71
N PHE A 253 0.96 -15.55 12.29
CA PHE A 253 0.78 -16.72 11.44
C PHE A 253 -0.06 -16.38 10.21
N MET A 254 0.29 -16.99 9.08
CA MET A 254 -0.67 -17.17 8.00
C MET A 254 -1.64 -18.26 8.40
N LYS A 255 -2.95 -18.01 8.23
CA LYS A 255 -4.00 -18.98 8.47
C LYS A 255 -4.79 -19.30 7.20
N ILE A 256 -5.06 -20.58 7.00
CA ILE A 256 -5.94 -21.07 5.93
C ILE A 256 -6.99 -21.97 6.56
N LEU A 257 -8.25 -21.53 6.53
CA LEU A 257 -9.40 -22.32 6.95
C LEU A 257 -9.98 -23.05 5.73
N THR A 258 -10.26 -24.33 5.92
CA THR A 258 -10.99 -25.20 5.00
C THR A 258 -12.07 -25.95 5.78
N ASP A 259 -12.98 -26.64 5.11
CA ASP A 259 -13.99 -27.47 5.79
C ASP A 259 -13.38 -28.60 6.64
N LYS A 260 -12.13 -29.00 6.35
CA LYS A 260 -11.47 -30.15 7.00
C LYS A 260 -10.52 -29.76 8.12
N LYS A 261 -9.89 -28.59 8.03
CA LYS A 261 -8.81 -28.18 8.94
C LYS A 261 -8.53 -26.68 8.87
N VAL A 262 -7.87 -26.20 9.94
CA VAL A 262 -7.19 -24.91 9.99
C VAL A 262 -5.68 -25.17 9.89
N ILE A 263 -5.03 -24.54 8.91
CA ILE A 263 -3.58 -24.51 8.81
C ILE A 263 -3.08 -23.18 9.35
N SER A 264 -2.05 -23.22 10.21
CA SER A 264 -1.34 -22.06 10.72
C SER A 264 0.15 -22.21 10.41
N VAL A 265 0.74 -21.24 9.71
CA VAL A 265 2.15 -21.24 9.32
C VAL A 265 2.84 -19.97 9.84
N PRO A 266 3.94 -20.07 10.60
CA PRO A 266 4.65 -18.90 11.10
C PRO A 266 5.06 -17.93 9.99
N PHE A 267 5.03 -16.63 10.28
CA PHE A 267 5.34 -15.57 9.32
C PHE A 267 6.67 -15.78 8.59
N ILE A 268 7.74 -16.05 9.33
CA ILE A 268 9.09 -16.20 8.77
C ILE A 268 9.12 -17.35 7.77
N GLU A 269 8.52 -18.50 8.10
CA GLU A 269 8.51 -19.69 7.25
C GLU A 269 7.81 -19.42 5.89
N TYR A 270 6.59 -18.86 5.93
CA TYR A 270 5.86 -18.65 4.68
C TYR A 270 6.44 -17.47 3.90
N TYR A 271 6.78 -16.35 4.56
CA TYR A 271 7.16 -15.12 3.88
C TYR A 271 8.54 -15.22 3.23
N GLU A 272 9.50 -15.87 3.90
CA GLU A 272 10.82 -16.13 3.31
C GLU A 272 10.71 -17.02 2.08
N SER A 273 9.78 -17.98 2.07
CA SER A 273 9.59 -18.88 0.94
C SER A 273 9.11 -18.18 -0.33
N LEU A 274 8.47 -17.01 -0.22
CA LEU A 274 8.01 -16.23 -1.36
C LEU A 274 9.15 -15.51 -2.10
N ARG A 275 10.26 -15.21 -1.39
CA ARG A 275 11.38 -14.37 -1.84
C ARG A 275 10.91 -13.27 -2.82
N SER A 276 11.55 -13.14 -3.98
CA SER A 276 11.08 -12.30 -5.08
C SER A 276 10.37 -13.08 -6.20
N TYR A 277 10.02 -14.35 -5.98
CA TYR A 277 9.38 -15.21 -7.00
C TYR A 277 8.12 -14.58 -7.56
N PHE A 278 7.31 -13.98 -6.68
CA PHE A 278 6.01 -13.40 -7.01
C PHE A 278 5.99 -11.87 -6.91
N LYS A 279 7.15 -11.22 -6.77
CA LYS A 279 7.26 -9.75 -6.65
C LYS A 279 6.90 -9.10 -7.99
N PRO A 280 5.91 -8.20 -8.07
CA PRO A 280 5.65 -7.44 -9.29
C PRO A 280 6.87 -6.62 -9.71
N ARG A 281 7.18 -6.58 -11.01
CA ARG A 281 8.32 -5.81 -11.54
C ARG A 281 8.26 -4.34 -11.12
N ARG A 282 7.06 -3.75 -11.15
CA ARG A 282 6.84 -2.34 -10.78
C ARG A 282 7.30 -1.98 -9.35
N CYS A 283 7.29 -2.93 -8.41
CA CYS A 283 7.81 -2.71 -7.05
C CYS A 283 9.32 -2.47 -7.02
N SER A 284 10.09 -2.92 -8.02
CA SER A 284 11.53 -2.64 -8.11
C SER A 284 11.84 -1.15 -8.39
N PHE A 285 10.86 -0.39 -8.87
CA PHE A 285 10.96 1.05 -9.12
C PHE A 285 10.36 1.90 -7.98
N CYS A 286 9.87 1.29 -6.91
CA CYS A 286 9.28 2.04 -5.81
C CYS A 286 10.35 2.82 -5.03
N VAL A 287 10.06 4.08 -4.75
CA VAL A 287 10.93 5.04 -4.05
C VAL A 287 10.26 5.65 -2.82
N ASP A 288 9.11 5.11 -2.43
CA ASP A 288 8.26 5.66 -1.38
C ASP A 288 7.85 4.53 -0.42
N HIS A 289 8.71 4.27 0.56
CA HIS A 289 8.50 3.20 1.53
C HIS A 289 7.45 3.60 2.59
N TYR A 290 7.53 4.84 3.05
CA TYR A 290 6.73 5.37 4.15
C TYR A 290 5.43 6.06 3.72
N GLY A 291 5.14 6.18 2.41
CA GLY A 291 3.94 6.86 1.94
C GLY A 291 3.99 8.36 2.24
N MET A 292 4.95 9.07 1.62
CA MET A 292 5.20 10.50 1.87
C MET A 292 4.02 11.44 1.59
N LEU A 293 2.97 10.95 0.94
CA LEU A 293 1.75 11.71 0.64
C LEU A 293 0.57 11.38 1.57
N ALA A 294 0.80 10.55 2.59
CA ALA A 294 -0.18 10.22 3.62
C ALA A 294 -0.02 11.11 4.86
N ASP A 295 -1.14 11.46 5.47
CA ASP A 295 -1.23 12.25 6.69
C ASP A 295 -0.64 11.52 7.89
N VAL A 296 -0.85 10.20 7.95
CA VAL A 296 -0.26 9.30 8.94
C VAL A 296 0.20 8.01 8.25
N SER A 297 1.37 7.52 8.63
CA SER A 297 1.90 6.26 8.12
C SER A 297 2.23 5.30 9.24
N PHE A 298 1.87 4.03 9.07
CA PHE A 298 2.00 2.98 10.07
C PHE A 298 2.85 1.83 9.56
N GLY A 299 3.69 1.28 10.41
CA GLY A 299 4.40 0.04 10.10
C GLY A 299 4.93 -0.64 11.34
N ASP A 300 5.75 -1.65 11.11
CA ASP A 300 6.40 -2.43 12.16
C ASP A 300 7.59 -1.68 12.78
N ILE A 301 8.00 -2.05 14.01
CA ILE A 301 9.30 -1.67 14.58
C ILE A 301 10.02 -2.88 15.18
N HIS A 302 10.59 -3.72 14.33
CA HIS A 302 11.23 -4.98 14.73
C HIS A 302 12.71 -4.81 15.08
N ILE A 303 13.02 -3.97 16.07
CA ILE A 303 14.35 -3.81 16.66
C ILE A 303 14.23 -3.68 18.18
N ASP A 304 15.29 -3.99 18.91
CA ASP A 304 15.35 -3.74 20.36
C ASP A 304 15.30 -2.22 20.67
N PRO A 305 14.62 -1.80 21.74
CA PRO A 305 13.90 -2.61 22.74
C PRO A 305 12.40 -2.84 22.40
N TYR A 306 11.97 -2.55 21.18
CA TYR A 306 10.53 -2.49 20.84
C TYR A 306 9.92 -3.83 20.44
N PHE A 307 10.73 -4.78 19.99
CA PHE A 307 10.24 -6.09 19.56
C PHE A 307 9.65 -6.86 20.75
N ASN A 308 8.43 -7.36 20.59
CA ASN A 308 7.78 -8.26 21.53
C ASN A 308 6.80 -9.20 20.80
N GLU A 309 6.24 -10.15 21.53
CA GLU A 309 5.41 -11.24 20.97
C GLU A 309 4.04 -10.79 20.43
N ILE A 310 3.52 -9.65 20.88
CA ILE A 310 2.17 -9.18 20.49
C ILE A 310 2.26 -8.13 19.37
N GLY A 311 3.23 -7.23 19.45
CA GLY A 311 3.55 -6.26 18.41
C GLY A 311 3.54 -4.82 18.91
N VAL A 312 4.37 -4.01 18.23
CA VAL A 312 4.48 -2.56 18.40
C VAL A 312 4.58 -1.95 17.01
N ASN A 313 3.79 -0.92 16.76
CA ASN A 313 3.90 -0.14 15.54
C ASN A 313 4.96 0.95 15.68
N SER A 314 5.64 1.29 14.59
CA SER A 314 6.16 2.65 14.41
C SER A 314 5.17 3.47 13.57
N VAL A 315 5.14 4.78 13.83
CA VAL A 315 4.24 5.74 13.19
C VAL A 315 5.02 6.96 12.77
N VAL A 316 4.73 7.44 11.56
CA VAL A 316 5.12 8.77 11.09
C VAL A 316 3.85 9.60 10.97
N VAL A 317 3.82 10.77 11.61
CA VAL A 317 2.71 11.71 11.53
C VAL A 317 3.16 12.94 10.76
N ARG A 318 2.43 13.32 9.71
CA ARG A 318 2.74 14.49 8.87
C ARG A 318 1.74 15.62 9.04
N SER A 319 0.47 15.27 9.28
CA SER A 319 -0.59 16.26 9.50
C SER A 319 -0.67 16.66 10.98
N PRO A 320 -0.59 17.96 11.30
CA PRO A 320 -0.82 18.46 12.67
C PRO A 320 -2.18 18.06 13.23
N ALA A 321 -3.24 18.11 12.41
CA ALA A 321 -4.58 17.72 12.86
C ALA A 321 -4.65 16.25 13.30
N PHE A 322 -4.04 15.34 12.53
CA PHE A 322 -3.98 13.92 12.92
C PHE A 322 -3.01 13.64 14.06
N HIS A 323 -1.98 14.47 14.25
CA HIS A 323 -1.18 14.42 15.47
C HIS A 323 -2.05 14.71 16.70
N ASP A 324 -2.89 15.74 16.64
CA ASP A 324 -3.76 16.11 17.77
C ASP A 324 -4.79 15.02 18.06
N TYR A 325 -5.36 14.39 17.02
CA TYR A 325 -6.25 13.24 17.20
C TYR A 325 -5.54 12.01 17.80
N LEU A 326 -4.28 11.75 17.45
CA LEU A 326 -3.48 10.69 18.07
C LEU A 326 -3.24 10.96 19.56
N VAL A 327 -2.96 12.22 19.92
CA VAL A 327 -2.83 12.63 21.32
C VAL A 327 -4.17 12.49 22.07
N GLN A 328 -5.29 12.83 21.44
CA GLN A 328 -6.62 12.62 22.02
C GLN A 328 -6.91 11.12 22.22
N ALA A 329 -6.61 10.28 21.23
CA ALA A 329 -6.76 8.83 21.32
C ALA A 329 -5.91 8.23 22.45
N GLN A 330 -4.70 8.73 22.66
CA GLN A 330 -3.85 8.34 23.79
C GLN A 330 -4.43 8.80 25.14
N ARG A 331 -4.94 10.04 25.23
CA ARG A 331 -5.58 10.55 26.46
C ARG A 331 -6.86 9.80 26.81
N ALA A 332 -7.59 9.32 25.80
CA ALA A 332 -8.75 8.45 25.96
C ALA A 332 -8.36 6.99 26.25
N GLU A 333 -7.08 6.70 26.46
CA GLU A 333 -6.54 5.36 26.77
C GLU A 333 -6.89 4.29 25.72
N SER A 334 -7.25 4.69 24.49
CA SER A 334 -7.51 3.75 23.40
C SER A 334 -6.22 3.20 22.81
N ILE A 335 -5.13 3.98 22.87
CA ILE A 335 -3.81 3.63 22.34
C ILE A 335 -2.71 4.07 23.30
N LEU A 336 -1.54 3.42 23.22
CA LEU A 336 -0.30 3.94 23.79
C LEU A 336 0.56 4.55 22.67
N LEU A 337 1.16 5.71 22.92
CA LEU A 337 2.19 6.30 22.05
C LEU A 337 3.40 6.75 22.88
N ASN A 338 4.59 6.45 22.38
CA ASN A 338 5.86 6.93 22.88
C ASN A 338 6.63 7.60 21.75
N ALA A 339 7.08 8.84 21.95
CA ALA A 339 7.88 9.55 20.96
C ALA A 339 9.17 8.79 20.64
N VAL A 340 9.55 8.75 19.37
CA VAL A 340 10.78 8.11 18.91
C VAL A 340 11.45 8.98 17.85
N LYS A 341 12.78 8.94 17.78
CA LYS A 341 13.52 9.65 16.72
C LYS A 341 13.32 8.97 15.37
N SER A 342 13.22 9.76 14.31
CA SER A 342 13.18 9.27 12.92
C SER A 342 14.37 8.38 12.56
N THR A 343 15.53 8.59 13.21
CA THR A 343 16.71 7.73 13.05
C THR A 343 16.44 6.29 13.49
N GLU A 344 15.71 6.07 14.58
CA GLU A 344 15.36 4.72 15.05
C GLU A 344 14.27 4.10 14.18
N VAL A 345 13.28 4.89 13.71
CA VAL A 345 12.31 4.43 12.71
C VAL A 345 13.04 3.93 11.46
N ASN A 346 13.97 4.73 10.92
CA ASN A 346 14.79 4.37 9.77
C ASN A 346 15.72 3.17 10.02
N ARG A 347 16.27 3.04 11.24
CA ARG A 347 17.06 1.88 11.67
C ARG A 347 16.24 0.60 11.62
N SER A 348 14.98 0.63 12.04
CA SER A 348 14.09 -0.53 11.99
C SER A 348 13.73 -0.98 10.57
N GLN A 349 13.82 -0.08 9.59
CA GLN A 349 13.41 -0.35 8.20
C GLN A 349 14.57 -0.50 7.21
N GLN A 350 15.83 -0.68 7.67
CA GLN A 350 17.02 -0.68 6.79
C GLN A 350 16.94 -1.68 5.63
N MET A 351 16.42 -2.89 5.89
CA MET A 351 16.26 -3.91 4.85
C MET A 351 15.23 -3.50 3.79
N MET A 352 14.18 -2.78 4.18
CA MET A 352 13.13 -2.32 3.27
C MET A 352 13.60 -1.09 2.47
N LEU A 353 14.30 -0.15 3.13
CA LEU A 353 14.93 1.02 2.50
C LEU A 353 16.02 0.67 1.48
N LYS A 354 16.56 -0.56 1.51
CA LYS A 354 17.45 -1.10 0.47
C LYS A 354 16.89 -0.95 -0.94
N ASN A 355 15.56 -1.03 -1.12
CA ASN A 355 14.96 -0.84 -2.44
C ASN A 355 15.22 0.59 -2.93
N GLN A 356 14.91 1.61 -2.11
CA GLN A 356 15.12 3.02 -2.43
C GLN A 356 16.61 3.40 -2.54
N LYS A 357 17.48 2.83 -1.69
CA LYS A 357 18.93 3.14 -1.65
C LYS A 357 19.75 2.49 -2.77
N ILE A 358 19.32 1.32 -3.27
CA ILE A 358 20.15 0.49 -4.17
C ILE A 358 19.36 0.02 -5.39
N SER A 359 18.21 -0.61 -5.18
CA SER A 359 17.49 -1.29 -6.27
C SER A 359 16.88 -0.28 -7.24
N ALA A 360 16.07 0.65 -6.75
CA ALA A 360 15.42 1.66 -7.59
C ALA A 360 16.45 2.51 -8.36
N PRO A 361 17.48 3.13 -7.76
CA PRO A 361 18.47 3.91 -8.52
C PRO A 361 19.09 3.14 -9.68
N PHE A 362 19.45 1.87 -9.45
CA PHE A 362 19.97 0.99 -10.49
C PHE A 362 18.93 0.72 -11.58
N TYR A 363 17.71 0.29 -11.22
CA TYR A 363 16.65 0.00 -12.18
C TYR A 363 16.30 1.22 -13.03
N PHE A 364 16.27 2.42 -12.44
CA PHE A 364 16.01 3.66 -13.19
C PHE A 364 17.10 3.94 -14.23
N LYS A 365 18.38 3.89 -13.86
CA LYS A 365 19.47 4.14 -14.81
C LYS A 365 19.59 3.04 -15.86
N PHE A 366 19.55 1.78 -15.44
CA PHE A 366 19.72 0.63 -16.33
C PHE A 366 18.58 0.51 -17.35
N GLU A 367 17.33 0.67 -16.93
CA GLU A 367 16.20 0.53 -17.84
C GLU A 367 16.11 1.72 -18.81
N ARG A 368 16.49 2.93 -18.37
CA ARG A 368 16.66 4.09 -19.27
C ARG A 368 17.76 3.85 -20.30
N PHE A 369 18.90 3.28 -19.88
CA PHE A 369 19.99 2.89 -20.78
C PHE A 369 19.52 1.88 -21.84
N LEU A 370 18.64 0.95 -21.48
CA LEU A 370 18.00 0.01 -22.41
C LEU A 370 16.86 0.64 -23.24
N GLY A 371 16.65 1.96 -23.20
CA GLY A 371 15.57 2.64 -23.92
C GLY A 371 14.16 2.39 -23.39
N ARG A 372 14.02 1.69 -22.26
CA ARG A 372 12.73 1.37 -21.65
C ARG A 372 12.20 2.54 -20.82
N LYS A 373 10.87 2.63 -20.72
CA LYS A 373 10.22 3.66 -19.93
C LYS A 373 10.26 3.28 -18.45
N VAL A 374 10.42 4.31 -17.61
CA VAL A 374 10.43 4.21 -16.14
C VAL A 374 9.46 5.24 -15.57
N PRO A 375 8.96 5.06 -14.34
CA PRO A 375 8.15 6.08 -13.68
C PRO A 375 8.92 7.41 -13.56
N ILE A 376 8.19 8.52 -13.52
CA ILE A 376 8.77 9.85 -13.33
C ILE A 376 8.49 10.29 -11.90
N TYR A 377 9.55 10.41 -11.11
CA TYR A 377 9.50 10.96 -9.74
C TYR A 377 10.47 12.14 -9.66
N ASP A 378 10.17 13.10 -8.81
CA ASP A 378 11.00 14.28 -8.49
C ASP A 378 12.02 14.02 -7.38
N LEU A 379 11.89 12.90 -6.65
CA LEU A 379 12.82 12.52 -5.60
C LEU A 379 14.26 12.33 -6.10
N LYS A 380 15.22 12.92 -5.39
CA LYS A 380 16.64 12.66 -5.59
C LYS A 380 17.00 11.23 -5.21
N LEU A 381 17.23 10.39 -6.21
CA LEU A 381 17.70 9.02 -6.02
C LEU A 381 19.14 9.00 -5.51
N SER A 382 19.46 8.02 -4.66
CA SER A 382 20.84 7.77 -4.23
C SER A 382 21.77 7.46 -5.42
N GLU A 383 23.06 7.66 -5.24
CA GLU A 383 24.05 7.28 -6.23
C GLU A 383 23.98 5.78 -6.56
N VAL A 384 24.16 5.47 -7.85
CA VAL A 384 24.00 4.10 -8.33
C VAL A 384 25.21 3.25 -7.98
N ARG A 385 24.98 2.26 -7.13
CA ARG A 385 25.95 1.21 -6.81
C ARG A 385 25.87 0.10 -7.86
N TRP A 386 26.51 0.28 -9.01
CA TRP A 386 26.36 -0.57 -10.20
C TRP A 386 26.49 -2.07 -9.92
N LEU A 387 27.59 -2.54 -9.32
CA LEU A 387 27.83 -3.96 -9.05
C LEU A 387 26.73 -4.56 -8.14
N LYS A 388 26.44 -3.88 -7.03
CA LYS A 388 25.44 -4.34 -6.05
C LYS A 388 24.03 -4.29 -6.62
N GLY A 389 23.72 -3.26 -7.41
CA GLY A 389 22.45 -3.10 -8.12
C GLY A 389 22.24 -4.18 -9.18
N ALA A 390 23.25 -4.46 -10.00
CA ALA A 390 23.22 -5.51 -11.03
C ALA A 390 23.00 -6.90 -10.41
N ARG A 391 23.69 -7.20 -9.31
CA ARG A 391 23.49 -8.46 -8.57
C ARG A 391 22.05 -8.63 -8.09
N TYR A 392 21.43 -7.58 -7.53
CA TYR A 392 20.02 -7.64 -7.12
C TYR A 392 19.07 -7.70 -8.31
N TRP A 393 19.36 -6.97 -9.39
CA TRP A 393 18.56 -7.02 -10.61
C TRP A 393 18.55 -8.42 -11.21
N LEU A 394 19.72 -9.07 -11.33
CA LEU A 394 19.85 -10.47 -11.78
C LEU A 394 19.10 -11.41 -10.85
N SER A 395 19.33 -11.30 -9.54
CA SER A 395 18.68 -12.16 -8.53
C SER A 395 17.16 -12.04 -8.57
N TYR A 396 16.60 -10.83 -8.60
CA TYR A 396 15.15 -10.62 -8.66
C TYR A 396 14.57 -11.07 -9.99
N THR A 397 15.28 -10.87 -11.10
CA THR A 397 14.82 -11.29 -12.43
C THR A 397 14.79 -12.81 -12.55
N PHE A 398 15.85 -13.49 -12.10
CA PHE A 398 15.92 -14.94 -12.07
C PHE A 398 14.88 -15.55 -11.13
N GLN A 399 14.71 -15.01 -9.92
CA GLN A 399 13.65 -15.45 -9.00
C GLN A 399 12.26 -15.25 -9.63
N ARG A 400 11.94 -14.09 -10.22
CA ARG A 400 10.65 -13.91 -10.90
C ARG A 400 10.45 -14.88 -12.06
N TRP A 401 11.51 -15.25 -12.77
CA TRP A 401 11.44 -16.28 -13.81
C TRP A 401 11.09 -17.65 -13.23
N ILE A 402 11.78 -18.08 -12.16
CA ILE A 402 11.43 -19.31 -11.41
C ILE A 402 9.98 -19.29 -10.92
N GLY A 403 9.53 -18.15 -10.39
CA GLY A 403 8.16 -17.93 -9.89
C GLY A 403 7.05 -18.31 -10.87
N ARG A 404 7.33 -18.22 -12.18
CA ARG A 404 6.38 -18.61 -13.24
C ARG A 404 6.12 -20.11 -13.31
N TRP A 405 7.06 -20.92 -12.82
CA TRP A 405 7.07 -22.37 -12.94
C TRP A 405 6.76 -23.11 -11.64
N ILE A 406 6.99 -22.48 -10.48
CA ILE A 406 6.84 -23.16 -9.17
C ILE A 406 5.44 -23.06 -8.56
N LYS A 407 4.56 -22.22 -9.13
CA LYS A 407 3.24 -21.88 -8.59
C LYS A 407 2.29 -23.06 -8.41
#